data_AF-A0A5F8GLB2-F1
#
_entry.id   AF-A0A5F8GLB2-F1
#
_cell.length_a   1.000
_cell.length_b   1.000
_cell.length_c   1.000
_cell.angle_alpha   90.00
_cell.angle_beta   90.00
_cell.angle_gamma   90.00
#
_symmetry.space_group_name_H-M   'P 1'
#
loop_
_entity.id
_entity.type
_entity.pdbx_description
1 polymer ?
#
loop_
_entity_poly.entity_id
_entity_poly.type
_entity_poly.pdbx_seq_one_letter_code
_entity_poly.pdbx_strand_id
1 'polypeptide(L)'
;MVDIVKALGWNYVSTLASEGSYGEKGVESFTQISKEAGGLCIAQSVRIPQERKYKPSDFDKIIKQLLDTPNSRAVVIFANDEDIKQILAAAKRADQLGHFLWVGSDSWGSKVNPLYQNEDIAEGAITIQPKRATVEGFDTYFTSRTLENNRRNVWFAEYWEENFNCKLTISGSKKEDTDRKCTGQERIGKDSYYEQEGKVQFVIDAVYAMAHALHHMNKDLCADYPGVCPEMEQAGGKKLLKYIRSVNFNGSAGTPVTFNKNGDAPGRYDIFQYQITNTTNPGYRLIGQWTDELQLNIDDMQWGKGVREIPSSVCTLPCKTGERKKTQKGIPCCWTCEPCDGYQFQSDEMTCQHCPYDKRPNENRTLYKICAQKSIVCF
;
A
#
# COMPACT_ATOMS: atom_id res chain seq x y z
N MET A 1 -4.18 0.83 -5.92
CA MET A 1 -3.05 -0.13 -6.10
C MET A 1 -2.97 -0.67 -7.51
N VAL A 2 -4.04 -1.27 -8.08
CA VAL A 2 -4.04 -1.71 -9.49
C VAL A 2 -3.64 -0.57 -10.44
N ASP A 3 -4.22 0.62 -10.26
CA ASP A 3 -3.87 1.80 -11.07
C ASP A 3 -2.39 2.16 -10.98
N ILE A 4 -1.78 2.06 -9.79
CA ILE A 4 -0.36 2.36 -9.56
C ILE A 4 0.49 1.38 -10.38
N VAL A 5 0.22 0.08 -10.25
CA VAL A 5 0.93 -0.98 -10.98
C VAL A 5 0.83 -0.76 -12.49
N LYS A 6 -0.37 -0.42 -13.00
CA LYS A 6 -0.58 -0.13 -14.42
C LYS A 6 0.14 1.14 -14.88
N ALA A 7 0.11 2.21 -14.09
CA ALA A 7 0.79 3.47 -14.40
C ALA A 7 2.31 3.32 -14.49
N LEU A 8 2.88 2.37 -13.73
CA LEU A 8 4.31 2.04 -13.77
C LEU A 8 4.69 1.08 -14.91
N GLY A 9 3.72 0.68 -15.75
CA GLY A 9 3.95 -0.26 -16.85
C GLY A 9 4.23 -1.70 -16.41
N TRP A 10 3.94 -2.03 -15.15
CA TRP A 10 4.11 -3.38 -14.62
C TRP A 10 2.92 -4.27 -15.02
N ASN A 11 3.20 -5.47 -15.49
CA ASN A 11 2.18 -6.43 -15.93
C ASN A 11 2.31 -7.82 -15.27
N TYR A 12 3.33 -8.02 -14.44
CA TYR A 12 3.58 -9.27 -13.74
C TYR A 12 4.03 -8.97 -12.32
N VAL A 13 3.19 -9.30 -11.35
CA VAL A 13 3.38 -8.94 -9.94
C VAL A 13 3.12 -10.13 -9.01
N SER A 14 3.75 -10.13 -7.85
CA SER A 14 3.48 -11.07 -6.77
C SER A 14 2.64 -10.37 -5.71
N THR A 15 1.80 -11.12 -4.99
CA THR A 15 1.01 -10.57 -3.88
C THR A 15 1.37 -11.27 -2.58
N LEU A 16 1.47 -10.51 -1.50
CA LEU A 16 1.74 -11.02 -0.17
C LEU A 16 0.66 -10.54 0.80
N ALA A 17 0.05 -11.45 1.56
CA ALA A 17 -1.01 -11.12 2.51
C ALA A 17 -0.72 -11.72 3.89
N SER A 18 -0.90 -10.92 4.95
CA SER A 18 -1.08 -11.50 6.29
C SER A 18 -2.39 -12.29 6.32
N GLU A 19 -2.34 -13.47 6.93
CA GLU A 19 -3.55 -14.24 7.23
C GLU A 19 -4.49 -13.42 8.12
N GLY A 20 -5.77 -13.49 7.78
CA GLY A 20 -6.82 -12.67 8.36
C GLY A 20 -7.60 -11.87 7.31
N SER A 21 -8.72 -11.29 7.77
CA SER A 21 -9.70 -10.66 6.88
C SER A 21 -9.15 -9.45 6.11
N TYR A 22 -8.20 -8.71 6.66
CA TYR A 22 -7.59 -7.55 5.98
C TYR A 22 -6.71 -7.99 4.81
N GLY A 23 -5.71 -8.84 5.06
CA GLY A 23 -4.74 -9.26 4.05
C GLY A 23 -5.38 -10.05 2.91
N GLU A 24 -6.19 -11.05 3.27
CA GLU A 24 -6.77 -11.97 2.30
C GLU A 24 -7.81 -11.31 1.41
N LYS A 25 -8.75 -10.53 1.99
CA LYS A 25 -9.74 -9.81 1.19
C LYS A 25 -9.11 -8.70 0.36
N GLY A 26 -8.03 -8.08 0.86
CA GLY A 26 -7.24 -7.10 0.12
C GLY A 26 -6.65 -7.71 -1.16
N VAL A 27 -5.98 -8.86 -1.04
CA VAL A 27 -5.41 -9.58 -2.19
C VAL A 27 -6.50 -10.14 -3.11
N GLU A 28 -7.60 -10.65 -2.56
CA GLU A 28 -8.75 -11.13 -3.35
C GLU A 28 -9.34 -9.99 -4.20
N SER A 29 -9.57 -8.82 -3.59
CA SER A 29 -10.08 -7.63 -4.29
C SER A 29 -9.08 -7.13 -5.34
N PHE A 30 -7.79 -7.08 -5.00
CA PHE A 30 -6.73 -6.73 -5.95
C PHE A 30 -6.72 -7.69 -7.14
N THR A 31 -6.84 -8.99 -6.89
CA THR A 31 -6.87 -10.04 -7.93
C THR A 31 -8.08 -9.88 -8.84
N GLN A 32 -9.25 -9.64 -8.27
CA GLN A 32 -10.48 -9.46 -9.02
C GLN A 32 -10.40 -8.22 -9.93
N ILE A 33 -10.03 -7.07 -9.37
CA ILE A 33 -9.90 -5.81 -10.12
C ILE A 33 -8.80 -5.92 -11.19
N SER A 34 -7.70 -6.62 -10.91
CA SER A 34 -6.64 -6.87 -11.90
C SER A 34 -7.14 -7.67 -13.11
N LYS A 35 -7.99 -8.69 -12.88
CA LYS A 35 -8.61 -9.48 -13.94
C LYS A 35 -9.58 -8.65 -14.79
N GLU A 36 -10.41 -7.84 -14.13
CA GLU A 36 -11.39 -6.97 -14.79
C GLU A 36 -10.72 -5.88 -15.63
N ALA A 37 -9.66 -5.27 -15.09
CA ALA A 37 -8.92 -4.21 -15.77
C ALA A 37 -8.08 -4.71 -16.96
N GLY A 38 -7.77 -6.01 -17.01
CA GLY A 38 -6.94 -6.65 -18.03
C GLY A 38 -5.47 -6.20 -18.01
N GLY A 39 -4.59 -7.02 -18.60
CA GLY A 39 -3.18 -6.67 -18.81
C GLY A 39 -2.28 -6.77 -17.57
N LEU A 40 -2.77 -7.32 -16.46
CA LEU A 40 -1.99 -7.57 -15.24
C LEU A 40 -2.15 -9.03 -14.79
N CYS A 41 -1.04 -9.73 -14.62
CA CYS A 41 -1.01 -11.10 -14.14
C CYS A 41 -0.35 -11.19 -12.77
N ILE A 42 -0.91 -12.05 -11.92
CA ILE A 42 -0.36 -12.37 -10.61
C ILE A 42 0.50 -13.63 -10.78
N ALA A 43 1.81 -13.48 -10.58
CA ALA A 43 2.78 -14.56 -10.68
C ALA A 43 2.55 -15.61 -9.59
N GLN A 44 2.36 -15.13 -8.37
CA GLN A 44 2.08 -15.94 -7.20
C GLN A 44 1.41 -15.10 -6.12
N SER A 45 0.58 -15.76 -5.32
CA SER A 45 -0.01 -15.19 -4.12
C SER A 45 0.48 -15.95 -2.90
N VAL A 46 1.28 -15.29 -2.08
CA VAL A 46 1.89 -15.87 -0.88
C VAL A 46 1.14 -15.37 0.35
N ARG A 47 0.85 -16.28 1.27
CA ARG A 47 0.24 -15.97 2.57
C ARG A 47 1.31 -16.02 3.65
N ILE A 48 1.29 -15.02 4.53
CA ILE A 48 2.02 -15.01 5.79
C ILE A 48 1.05 -15.60 6.82
N PRO A 49 1.24 -16.83 7.29
CA PRO A 49 0.28 -17.44 8.20
C PRO A 49 0.29 -16.71 9.56
N GLN A 50 -0.76 -16.86 10.36
CA GLN A 50 -0.99 -16.11 11.59
C GLN A 50 -0.78 -17.00 12.83
N GLU A 51 0.46 -17.39 13.13
CA GLU A 51 0.82 -18.06 14.38
C GLU A 51 1.77 -17.25 15.26
N ARG A 52 1.47 -17.21 16.56
CA ARG A 52 2.16 -16.42 17.60
C ARG A 52 3.61 -16.87 17.91
N LYS A 53 4.22 -17.71 17.07
CA LYS A 53 5.55 -18.32 17.30
C LYS A 53 6.41 -18.44 16.02
N TYR A 54 6.38 -17.46 15.12
CA TYR A 54 7.29 -17.52 13.98
C TYR A 54 8.74 -17.38 14.40
N LYS A 55 9.56 -18.26 13.83
CA LYS A 55 11.00 -18.09 13.80
C LYS A 55 11.32 -17.24 12.55
N PRO A 56 12.38 -16.43 12.58
CA PRO A 56 12.85 -15.69 11.40
C PRO A 56 12.97 -16.55 10.13
N SER A 57 13.22 -17.86 10.29
CA SER A 57 13.31 -18.84 9.20
C SER A 57 12.04 -19.04 8.36
N ASP A 58 10.85 -18.72 8.89
CA ASP A 58 9.61 -18.88 8.13
C ASP A 58 9.43 -17.75 7.09
N PHE A 59 9.84 -16.53 7.45
CA PHE A 59 9.91 -15.41 6.51
C PHE A 59 10.98 -15.65 5.44
N ASP A 60 12.09 -16.33 5.77
CA ASP A 60 13.10 -16.71 4.78
C ASP A 60 12.54 -17.67 3.71
N LYS A 61 11.60 -18.56 4.07
CA LYS A 61 10.92 -19.43 3.10
C LYS A 61 10.03 -18.63 2.15
N ILE A 62 9.33 -17.62 2.67
CA ILE A 62 8.48 -16.72 1.87
C ILE A 62 9.34 -15.99 0.83
N ILE A 63 10.49 -15.45 1.23
CA ILE A 63 11.41 -14.80 0.29
C ILE A 63 11.92 -15.78 -0.77
N LYS A 64 12.31 -16.99 -0.38
CA LYS A 64 12.70 -18.04 -1.34
C LYS A 64 11.59 -18.35 -2.34
N GLN A 65 10.35 -18.47 -1.87
CA GLN A 65 9.20 -18.69 -2.74
C GLN A 65 8.97 -17.51 -3.70
N LEU A 66 9.08 -16.26 -3.23
CA LEU A 66 8.99 -15.08 -4.10
C LEU A 66 10.07 -15.09 -5.20
N LEU A 67 11.27 -15.58 -4.88
CA LEU A 67 12.39 -15.71 -5.83
C LEU A 67 12.18 -16.82 -6.88
N ASP A 68 11.22 -17.73 -6.70
CA ASP A 68 10.87 -18.73 -7.75
C ASP A 68 10.30 -18.05 -9.01
N THR A 69 9.84 -16.80 -8.90
CA THR A 69 9.39 -15.97 -10.04
C THR A 69 10.24 -14.70 -10.16
N PRO A 70 11.50 -14.77 -10.61
CA PRO A 70 12.47 -13.66 -10.53
C PRO A 70 12.10 -12.44 -11.40
N ASN A 71 11.25 -12.64 -12.41
CA ASN A 71 10.72 -11.57 -13.26
C ASN A 71 9.58 -10.78 -12.59
N SER A 72 8.96 -11.35 -11.55
CA SER A 72 7.92 -10.72 -10.75
C SER A 72 8.56 -9.92 -9.60
N ARG A 73 9.18 -8.79 -9.97
CA ARG A 73 9.91 -7.95 -9.02
C ARG A 73 8.98 -7.12 -8.14
N ALA A 74 7.85 -6.67 -8.68
CA ALA A 74 6.86 -5.91 -7.93
C ALA A 74 6.04 -6.81 -7.02
N VAL A 75 6.03 -6.48 -5.72
CA VAL A 75 5.34 -7.24 -4.67
C VAL A 75 4.31 -6.35 -3.98
N VAL A 76 3.03 -6.65 -4.16
CA VAL A 76 1.92 -5.94 -3.55
C VAL A 76 1.61 -6.55 -2.18
N ILE A 77 1.71 -5.75 -1.12
CA ILE A 77 1.66 -6.20 0.26
C ILE A 77 0.42 -5.69 0.99
N PHE A 78 -0.42 -6.63 1.45
CA PHE A 78 -1.48 -6.41 2.41
C PHE A 78 -1.16 -7.14 3.72
N ALA A 79 -0.29 -6.55 4.52
CA ALA A 79 0.20 -7.16 5.76
C ALA A 79 0.22 -6.15 6.92
N ASN A 80 0.26 -6.62 8.16
CA ASN A 80 0.42 -5.76 9.33
C ASN A 80 1.87 -5.27 9.49
N ASP A 81 2.08 -4.27 10.35
CA ASP A 81 3.37 -3.60 10.55
C ASP A 81 4.51 -4.58 10.92
N GLU A 82 4.22 -5.57 11.77
CA GLU A 82 5.23 -6.54 12.24
C GLU A 82 5.62 -7.52 11.14
N ASP A 83 4.64 -8.04 10.39
CA ASP A 83 4.88 -8.93 9.26
C ASP A 83 5.69 -8.25 8.15
N ILE A 84 5.40 -6.97 7.87
CA ILE A 84 6.19 -6.17 6.91
C ILE A 84 7.64 -6.08 7.36
N LYS A 85 7.87 -5.71 8.63
CA LYS A 85 9.22 -5.60 9.19
C LYS A 85 10.00 -6.91 9.05
N GLN A 86 9.37 -8.04 9.35
CA GLN A 86 10.00 -9.35 9.28
C GLN A 86 10.29 -9.80 7.84
N ILE A 87 9.42 -9.46 6.89
CA ILE A 87 9.63 -9.69 5.45
C ILE A 87 10.79 -8.86 4.92
N LEU A 88 10.87 -7.58 5.25
CA LEU A 88 11.99 -6.72 4.86
C LEU A 88 13.31 -7.25 5.45
N ALA A 89 13.30 -7.66 6.72
CA ALA A 89 14.47 -8.28 7.36
C ALA A 89 14.87 -9.61 6.70
N ALA A 90 13.92 -10.43 6.27
CA ALA A 90 14.19 -11.67 5.54
C ALA A 90 14.77 -11.40 4.14
N ALA A 91 14.25 -10.41 3.42
CA ALA A 91 14.80 -9.98 2.14
C ALA A 91 16.24 -9.46 2.29
N LYS A 92 16.53 -8.74 3.38
CA LYS A 92 17.89 -8.30 3.74
C LYS A 92 18.84 -9.48 3.96
N ARG A 93 18.41 -10.47 4.77
CA ARG A 93 19.20 -11.68 5.04
C ARG A 93 19.46 -12.51 3.77
N ALA A 94 18.55 -12.45 2.80
CA ALA A 94 18.68 -13.12 1.51
C ALA A 94 19.47 -12.32 0.46
N ASP A 95 20.09 -11.19 0.84
CA ASP A 95 20.87 -10.31 -0.03
C ASP A 95 20.08 -9.82 -1.28
N GLN A 96 18.79 -9.53 -1.11
CA GLN A 96 17.88 -9.10 -2.18
C GLN A 96 17.70 -7.57 -2.25
N LEU A 97 18.78 -6.82 -2.03
CA LEU A 97 18.77 -5.36 -2.06
C LEU A 97 18.42 -4.83 -3.45
N GLY A 98 17.31 -4.08 -3.54
CA GLY A 98 16.82 -3.48 -4.80
C GLY A 98 16.21 -4.47 -5.80
N HIS A 99 16.14 -5.77 -5.46
CA HIS A 99 15.50 -6.76 -6.33
C HIS A 99 13.97 -6.57 -6.33
N PHE A 100 13.35 -6.62 -5.15
CA PHE A 100 11.92 -6.45 -4.97
C PHE A 100 11.51 -4.98 -4.98
N LEU A 101 10.37 -4.70 -5.62
CA LEU A 101 9.73 -3.38 -5.70
C LEU A 101 8.46 -3.44 -4.86
N TRP A 102 8.53 -2.89 -3.65
CA TRP A 102 7.46 -3.03 -2.67
C TRP A 102 6.31 -2.07 -2.95
N VAL A 103 5.07 -2.57 -2.94
CA VAL A 103 3.84 -1.76 -2.98
C VAL A 103 3.03 -2.04 -1.73
N GLY A 104 3.14 -1.19 -0.71
CA GLY A 104 2.49 -1.34 0.58
C GLY A 104 1.09 -0.73 0.64
N SER A 105 0.18 -1.43 1.32
CA SER A 105 -1.16 -0.94 1.69
C SER A 105 -1.13 0.07 2.86
N ASP A 106 -2.29 0.52 3.32
CA ASP A 106 -2.42 1.60 4.34
C ASP A 106 -1.96 1.21 5.74
N SER A 107 -1.81 -0.09 6.02
CA SER A 107 -1.16 -0.57 7.24
C SER A 107 0.28 -0.09 7.33
N TRP A 108 1.02 -0.12 6.21
CA TRP A 108 2.35 0.46 6.08
C TRP A 108 2.28 1.99 6.12
N GLY A 109 1.51 2.59 5.20
CA GLY A 109 1.39 4.04 5.08
C GLY A 109 2.75 4.74 5.04
N SER A 110 2.90 5.83 5.78
CA SER A 110 4.16 6.56 5.96
C SER A 110 4.86 6.26 7.30
N LYS A 111 4.62 5.10 7.91
CA LYS A 111 5.22 4.75 9.21
C LYS A 111 6.68 4.37 9.06
N VAL A 112 7.53 4.85 9.98
CA VAL A 112 8.97 4.52 10.01
C VAL A 112 9.23 3.19 10.74
N ASN A 113 8.38 2.81 11.69
CA ASN A 113 8.57 1.60 12.51
C ASN A 113 8.77 0.29 11.71
N PRO A 114 8.00 0.00 10.63
CA PRO A 114 8.25 -1.19 9.82
C PRO A 114 9.61 -1.21 9.12
N LEU A 115 10.23 -0.02 8.92
CA LEU A 115 11.50 0.14 8.21
C LEU A 115 12.72 0.06 9.11
N TYR A 116 12.55 0.15 10.43
CA TYR A 116 13.66 0.24 11.37
C TYR A 116 14.68 -0.89 11.13
N GLN A 117 15.93 -0.52 10.84
CA GLN A 117 17.07 -1.39 10.47
C GLN A 117 17.02 -2.03 9.07
N ASN A 118 15.98 -1.77 8.28
CA ASN A 118 15.74 -2.32 6.95
C ASN A 118 15.42 -1.21 5.91
N GLU A 119 15.88 0.01 6.16
CA GLU A 119 15.61 1.20 5.34
C GLU A 119 16.16 1.06 3.92
N ASP A 120 17.32 0.40 3.78
CA ASP A 120 17.98 0.11 2.51
C ASP A 120 17.16 -0.83 1.61
N ILE A 121 16.56 -1.87 2.18
CA ILE A 121 15.68 -2.81 1.46
C ILE A 121 14.36 -2.16 1.04
N ALA A 122 13.90 -1.17 1.81
CA ALA A 122 12.67 -0.44 1.53
C ALA A 122 12.86 0.74 0.56
N GLU A 123 14.08 1.03 0.09
CA GLU A 123 14.33 2.11 -0.86
C GLU A 123 13.51 1.91 -2.16
N GLY A 124 12.74 2.93 -2.52
CA GLY A 124 11.83 2.92 -3.67
C GLY A 124 10.47 2.26 -3.39
N ALA A 125 10.20 1.79 -2.17
CA ALA A 125 8.90 1.25 -1.78
C ALA A 125 7.82 2.32 -1.94
N ILE A 126 6.71 1.95 -2.58
CA ILE A 126 5.55 2.80 -2.78
C ILE A 126 4.49 2.37 -1.77
N THR A 127 3.93 3.33 -1.02
CA THR A 127 2.89 3.04 -0.05
C THR A 127 1.70 3.95 -0.27
N ILE A 128 0.52 3.48 0.10
CA ILE A 128 -0.69 4.29 0.10
C ILE A 128 -1.08 4.63 1.54
N GLN A 129 -1.67 5.80 1.74
CA GLN A 129 -2.22 6.18 3.02
C GLN A 129 -3.52 6.95 2.80
N PRO A 130 -4.60 6.65 3.55
CA PRO A 130 -5.80 7.46 3.52
C PRO A 130 -5.45 8.93 3.73
N LYS A 131 -5.95 9.80 2.85
CA LYS A 131 -5.70 11.23 2.89
C LYS A 131 -6.23 11.77 4.21
N ARG A 132 -5.33 12.38 4.99
CA ARG A 132 -5.58 12.79 6.37
C ARG A 132 -5.05 14.19 6.62
N ALA A 133 -5.64 14.89 7.57
CA ALA A 133 -5.06 16.08 8.16
C ALA A 133 -4.74 15.83 9.63
N THR A 134 -3.72 16.53 10.13
CA THR A 134 -3.43 16.57 11.56
C THR A 134 -4.51 17.37 12.29
N VAL A 135 -4.97 16.87 13.43
CA VAL A 135 -5.97 17.55 14.24
C VAL A 135 -5.28 18.23 15.43
N GLU A 136 -4.98 19.53 15.29
CA GLU A 136 -4.21 20.30 16.29
C GLU A 136 -4.83 20.29 17.69
N GLY A 137 -6.17 20.29 17.76
CA GLY A 137 -6.90 20.18 19.03
C GLY A 137 -6.64 18.86 19.75
N PHE A 138 -6.43 17.77 19.01
CA PHE A 138 -6.06 16.48 19.59
C PHE A 138 -4.62 16.51 20.09
N ASP A 139 -3.68 17.09 19.34
CA ASP A 139 -2.28 17.21 19.76
C ASP A 139 -2.16 17.98 21.08
N THR A 140 -2.86 19.11 21.16
CA THR A 140 -2.91 19.94 22.37
C THR A 140 -3.52 19.17 23.55
N TYR A 141 -4.61 18.42 23.31
CA TYR A 141 -5.24 17.61 24.34
C TYR A 141 -4.33 16.47 24.82
N PHE A 142 -3.71 15.73 23.89
CA PHE A 142 -2.91 14.55 24.19
C PHE A 142 -1.59 14.91 24.88
N THR A 143 -0.87 15.91 24.37
CA THR A 143 0.42 16.35 24.94
C THR A 143 0.27 16.99 26.33
N SER A 144 -0.90 17.54 26.65
CA SER A 144 -1.21 18.08 27.98
C SER A 144 -1.62 17.01 29.01
N ARG A 145 -1.73 15.73 28.62
CA ARG A 145 -2.08 14.65 29.57
C ARG A 145 -0.91 14.33 30.50
N THR A 146 -1.23 14.17 31.78
CA THR A 146 -0.30 13.75 32.84
C THR A 146 -0.95 12.63 33.66
N LEU A 147 -0.16 11.90 34.43
CA LEU A 147 -0.66 10.87 35.34
C LEU A 147 -1.67 11.41 36.36
N GLU A 148 -1.58 12.70 36.70
CA GLU A 148 -2.49 13.35 37.64
C GLU A 148 -3.85 13.68 37.02
N ASN A 149 -3.85 14.16 35.77
CA ASN A 149 -5.05 14.70 35.12
C ASN A 149 -5.79 13.67 34.25
N ASN A 150 -5.20 12.51 33.97
CA ASN A 150 -5.79 11.47 33.14
C ASN A 150 -6.08 10.19 33.94
N ARG A 151 -7.07 10.26 34.83
CA ARG A 151 -7.49 9.12 35.66
C ARG A 151 -8.57 8.25 35.01
N ARG A 152 -9.16 8.69 33.90
CA ARG A 152 -10.23 7.97 33.21
C ARG A 152 -9.71 6.80 32.38
N ASN A 153 -8.50 6.92 31.84
CA ASN A 153 -7.90 5.89 31.00
C ASN A 153 -7.06 4.93 31.87
N VAL A 154 -7.55 3.69 32.04
CA VAL A 154 -6.91 2.67 32.87
C VAL A 154 -5.55 2.20 32.34
N TRP A 155 -5.29 2.34 31.04
CA TRP A 155 -4.03 1.95 30.39
C TRP A 155 -3.01 3.09 30.33
N PHE A 156 -3.35 4.28 30.83
CA PHE A 156 -2.45 5.44 30.70
C PHE A 156 -1.17 5.30 31.53
N ALA A 157 -1.23 4.56 32.65
CA ALA A 157 -0.06 4.26 33.46
C ALA A 157 0.94 3.36 32.71
N GLU A 158 0.45 2.29 32.06
CA GLU A 158 1.26 1.38 31.25
C GLU A 158 1.88 2.11 30.06
N TYR A 159 1.08 2.92 29.34
CA TYR A 159 1.57 3.78 28.28
C TYR A 159 2.68 4.73 28.77
N TRP A 160 2.54 5.33 29.94
CA TRP A 160 3.55 6.23 30.50
C TRP A 160 4.88 5.53 30.75
N GLU A 161 4.84 4.32 31.31
CA GLU A 161 6.04 3.51 31.54
C GLU A 161 6.77 3.19 30.24
N GLU A 162 6.04 2.72 29.22
CA GLU A 162 6.63 2.37 27.91
C GLU A 162 7.16 3.61 27.19
N ASN A 163 6.38 4.70 27.15
CA ASN A 163 6.69 5.90 26.38
C ASN A 163 7.91 6.68 26.94
N PHE A 164 8.11 6.66 28.26
CA PHE A 164 9.26 7.30 28.90
C PHE A 164 10.37 6.31 29.31
N ASN A 165 10.18 5.02 29.01
CA ASN A 165 11.07 3.92 29.37
C ASN A 165 11.46 3.96 30.86
N CYS A 166 10.44 4.04 31.72
CA CYS A 166 10.58 4.14 33.16
C CYS A 166 9.53 3.28 33.89
N LYS A 167 9.70 3.05 35.18
CA LYS A 167 8.74 2.31 36.02
C LYS A 167 8.06 3.22 37.04
N LEU A 168 6.74 3.12 37.10
CA LEU A 168 5.92 3.73 38.13
C LEU A 168 6.03 2.87 39.39
N THR A 169 6.40 3.49 40.51
CA THR A 169 6.39 2.80 41.80
C THR A 169 4.96 2.55 42.24
N ILE A 170 4.38 1.44 41.79
CA ILE A 170 3.17 0.87 42.37
C ILE A 170 3.59 0.11 43.62
N SER A 171 3.00 0.47 44.77
CA SER A 171 3.23 -0.22 46.05
C SER A 171 2.90 -1.71 45.93
N GLY A 172 3.92 -2.56 45.72
CA GLY A 172 3.76 -4.02 45.73
C GLY A 172 4.60 -4.82 44.72
N SER A 173 5.26 -4.20 43.74
CA SER A 173 6.12 -4.92 42.78
C SER A 173 7.53 -5.18 43.35
N LYS A 174 7.99 -6.44 43.25
CA LYS A 174 9.34 -6.86 43.65
C LYS A 174 10.37 -6.19 42.72
N LYS A 175 11.31 -5.47 43.33
CA LYS A 175 12.32 -4.64 42.65
C LYS A 175 13.31 -5.48 41.85
N GLU A 176 13.55 -5.09 40.60
CA GLU A 176 14.89 -5.14 40.01
C GLU A 176 15.51 -3.74 40.15
N ASP A 177 16.77 -3.68 40.61
CA ASP A 177 17.42 -2.46 41.11
C ASP A 177 17.99 -1.55 40.00
N THR A 178 17.66 -1.84 38.73
CA THR A 178 18.28 -1.21 37.55
C THR A 178 17.36 -0.30 36.73
N ASP A 179 16.05 -0.31 36.99
CA ASP A 179 15.09 0.43 36.17
C ASP A 179 14.92 1.89 36.61
N ARG A 180 14.99 2.81 35.63
CA ARG A 180 14.72 4.25 35.82
C ARG A 180 13.30 4.44 36.38
N LYS A 181 13.17 5.20 37.47
CA LYS A 181 11.86 5.54 38.05
C LYS A 181 11.21 6.69 37.29
N CYS A 182 9.90 6.59 37.05
CA CYS A 182 9.11 7.71 36.54
C CYS A 182 8.89 8.74 37.64
N THR A 183 9.04 10.02 37.31
CA THR A 183 8.84 11.15 38.23
C THR A 183 7.41 11.68 38.22
N GLY A 184 6.67 11.43 37.13
CA GLY A 184 5.35 12.01 36.87
C GLY A 184 5.41 13.46 36.37
N GLN A 185 6.61 14.05 36.27
CA GLN A 185 6.83 15.38 35.75
C GLN A 185 7.19 15.38 34.26
N GLU A 186 7.37 14.22 33.65
CA GLU A 186 7.65 14.10 32.22
C GLU A 186 6.50 14.68 31.38
N ARG A 187 6.81 15.12 30.16
CA ARG A 187 5.86 15.73 29.22
C ARG A 187 5.95 15.06 27.85
N ILE A 188 4.80 14.62 27.34
CA ILE A 188 4.66 13.99 26.03
C ILE A 188 5.00 15.02 24.94
N GLY A 189 5.84 14.65 23.98
CA GLY A 189 6.31 15.54 22.91
C GLY A 189 7.48 16.46 23.30
N LYS A 190 7.85 16.51 24.58
CA LYS A 190 9.04 17.23 25.06
C LYS A 190 10.11 16.27 25.57
N ASP A 191 9.74 15.37 26.47
CA ASP A 191 10.64 14.38 27.08
C ASP A 191 10.50 12.99 26.43
N SER A 192 9.57 12.85 25.47
CA SER A 192 9.37 11.68 24.62
C SER A 192 8.99 12.12 23.21
N TYR A 193 9.31 11.28 22.21
CA TYR A 193 8.88 11.50 20.84
C TYR A 193 7.36 11.40 20.73
N TYR A 194 6.74 12.34 20.04
CA TYR A 194 5.31 12.34 19.77
C TYR A 194 5.06 12.65 18.29
N GLU A 195 4.32 11.76 17.65
CA GLU A 195 3.78 11.94 16.32
C GLU A 195 2.32 11.48 16.34
N GLN A 196 1.41 12.32 15.82
CA GLN A 196 0.00 11.97 15.79
C GLN A 196 -0.20 10.74 14.89
N GLU A 197 -0.80 9.68 15.44
CA GLU A 197 -1.24 8.55 14.64
C GLU A 197 -2.32 9.05 13.68
N GLY A 198 -2.13 8.89 12.37
CA GLY A 198 -2.96 9.64 11.45
C GLY A 198 -4.23 8.94 10.96
N LYS A 199 -4.71 7.96 11.70
CA LYS A 199 -6.12 7.55 11.69
C LYS A 199 -6.95 8.28 12.75
N VAL A 200 -6.32 9.13 13.59
CA VAL A 200 -7.00 9.95 14.62
C VAL A 200 -8.16 10.76 14.05
N GLN A 201 -7.97 11.41 12.89
CA GLN A 201 -9.04 12.18 12.24
C GLN A 201 -10.28 11.31 11.97
N PHE A 202 -10.09 10.11 11.43
CA PHE A 202 -11.21 9.21 11.11
C PHE A 202 -11.96 8.75 12.37
N VAL A 203 -11.25 8.57 13.49
CA VAL A 203 -11.88 8.23 14.77
C VAL A 203 -12.74 9.39 15.28
N ILE A 204 -12.22 10.62 15.19
CA ILE A 204 -12.96 11.83 15.57
C ILE A 204 -14.20 12.00 14.68
N ASP A 205 -14.03 11.91 13.37
CA ASP A 205 -15.11 12.02 12.39
C ASP A 205 -16.18 10.92 12.59
N ALA A 206 -15.79 9.69 12.97
CA ALA A 206 -16.73 8.62 13.28
C ALA A 206 -17.59 8.92 14.53
N VAL A 207 -17.00 9.51 15.57
CA VAL A 207 -17.74 9.95 16.76
C VAL A 207 -18.70 11.09 16.40
N TYR A 208 -18.25 12.05 15.60
CA TYR A 208 -19.12 13.13 15.11
C TYR A 208 -20.24 12.62 14.20
N ALA A 209 -19.99 11.62 13.35
CA ALA A 209 -21.03 11.01 12.53
C ALA A 209 -22.15 10.42 13.40
N MET A 210 -21.80 9.74 14.49
CA MET A 210 -22.80 9.26 15.45
C MET A 210 -23.54 10.41 16.15
N ALA A 211 -22.81 11.45 16.57
CA ALA A 211 -23.40 12.62 17.22
C ALA A 211 -24.39 13.35 16.29
N HIS A 212 -24.02 13.57 15.02
CA HIS A 212 -24.89 14.16 14.01
C HIS A 212 -26.12 13.28 13.73
N ALA A 213 -25.95 11.96 13.64
CA ALA A 213 -27.06 11.03 13.46
C ALA A 213 -28.06 11.11 14.63
N LEU A 214 -27.55 11.09 15.88
CA LEU A 214 -28.38 11.22 17.08
C LEU A 214 -29.06 12.58 17.16
N HIS A 215 -28.37 13.66 16.75
CA HIS A 215 -28.94 15.01 16.72
C HIS A 215 -30.08 15.12 15.70
N HIS A 216 -29.92 14.57 14.50
CA HIS A 216 -30.98 14.56 13.49
C HIS A 216 -32.16 13.70 13.95
N MET A 217 -31.89 12.55 14.55
CA MET A 217 -32.92 11.69 15.13
C MET A 217 -33.66 12.38 16.29
N ASN A 218 -32.95 13.12 17.13
CA ASN A 218 -33.55 13.89 18.21
C ASN A 218 -34.45 15.01 17.67
N LYS A 219 -33.99 15.76 16.66
CA LYS A 219 -34.80 16.80 16.01
C LYS A 219 -36.08 16.24 15.38
N ASP A 220 -35.99 15.08 14.76
CA ASP A 220 -37.13 14.46 14.08
C ASP A 220 -38.15 13.86 15.03
N LEU A 221 -37.70 13.24 16.14
CA LEU A 221 -38.58 12.47 17.05
C LEU A 221 -38.95 13.22 18.32
N CYS A 222 -38.14 14.19 18.73
CA CYS A 222 -38.20 14.85 20.03
C CYS A 222 -38.23 16.38 19.89
N ALA A 223 -38.82 16.93 18.81
CA ALA A 223 -38.76 18.35 18.46
C ALA A 223 -39.10 19.32 19.63
N ASP A 224 -40.06 18.94 20.48
CA ASP A 224 -40.51 19.73 21.64
C ASP A 224 -40.05 19.18 22.99
N TYR A 225 -39.09 18.25 23.01
CA TYR A 225 -38.65 17.56 24.23
C TYR A 225 -37.17 17.83 24.52
N PRO A 226 -36.81 18.31 25.73
CA PRO A 226 -35.41 18.53 26.08
C PRO A 226 -34.70 17.19 26.29
N GLY A 227 -33.70 16.91 25.46
CA GLY A 227 -32.94 15.67 25.54
C GLY A 227 -33.65 14.48 24.87
N VAL A 228 -33.47 13.27 25.41
CA VAL A 228 -33.98 12.05 24.78
C VAL A 228 -35.44 11.80 25.20
N CYS A 229 -36.33 11.73 24.21
CA CYS A 229 -37.75 11.42 24.42
C CYS A 229 -38.05 9.91 24.33
N PRO A 230 -39.20 9.44 24.85
CA PRO A 230 -39.56 8.01 24.84
C PRO A 230 -39.57 7.36 23.44
N GLU A 231 -39.91 8.12 22.39
CA GLU A 231 -39.86 7.59 21.02
C GLU A 231 -38.42 7.31 20.57
N MET A 232 -37.48 8.17 20.95
CA MET A 232 -36.06 7.99 20.63
C MET A 232 -35.44 6.85 21.45
N GLU A 233 -35.86 6.65 22.71
CA GLU A 233 -35.45 5.49 23.52
C GLU A 233 -35.89 4.16 22.88
N GLN A 234 -37.08 4.13 22.26
CA GLN A 234 -37.64 2.93 21.63
C GLN A 234 -37.23 2.71 20.17
N ALA A 235 -36.65 3.71 19.52
CA ALA A 235 -36.38 3.71 18.10
C ALA A 235 -35.39 2.62 17.63
N GLY A 236 -34.54 2.13 18.53
CA GLY A 236 -33.63 1.00 18.29
C GLY A 236 -32.60 1.21 17.17
N GLY A 237 -31.74 0.22 16.97
CA GLY A 237 -30.61 0.32 16.03
C GLY A 237 -31.00 0.47 14.56
N LYS A 238 -32.15 -0.11 14.13
CA LYS A 238 -32.59 -0.05 12.73
C LYS A 238 -33.05 1.34 12.31
N LYS A 239 -33.70 2.11 13.20
CA LYS A 239 -34.08 3.50 12.94
C LYS A 239 -32.84 4.39 12.99
N LEU A 240 -31.97 4.22 14.00
CA LEU A 240 -30.70 4.93 14.10
C LEU A 240 -29.80 4.73 12.86
N LEU A 241 -29.72 3.52 12.30
CA LEU A 241 -28.91 3.24 11.11
C LEU A 241 -29.33 4.08 9.89
N LYS A 242 -30.62 4.43 9.76
CA LYS A 242 -31.10 5.32 8.69
C LYS A 242 -30.55 6.73 8.85
N TYR A 243 -30.48 7.22 10.08
CA TYR A 243 -29.88 8.51 10.41
C TYR A 243 -28.37 8.51 10.16
N ILE A 244 -27.67 7.45 10.58
CA ILE A 244 -26.23 7.29 10.33
C ILE A 244 -25.94 7.33 8.82
N ARG A 245 -26.70 6.60 8.00
CA ARG A 245 -26.49 6.55 6.54
C ARG A 245 -26.79 7.87 5.81
N SER A 246 -27.50 8.80 6.44
CA SER A 246 -27.91 10.08 5.85
C SER A 246 -27.12 11.27 6.40
N VAL A 247 -26.10 11.05 7.23
CA VAL A 247 -25.27 12.15 7.73
C VAL A 247 -24.50 12.82 6.58
N ASN A 248 -24.43 14.14 6.66
CA ASN A 248 -23.64 14.98 5.79
C ASN A 248 -23.21 16.19 6.60
N PHE A 249 -21.92 16.25 6.94
CA PHE A 249 -21.33 17.34 7.71
C PHE A 249 -19.87 17.52 7.33
N ASN A 250 -19.30 18.66 7.72
CA ASN A 250 -17.88 18.90 7.53
C ASN A 250 -17.09 18.32 8.71
N GLY A 251 -16.18 17.38 8.44
CA GLY A 251 -15.38 16.72 9.46
C GLY A 251 -14.34 17.64 10.10
N SER A 252 -13.59 17.11 11.06
CA SER A 252 -12.60 17.88 11.85
C SER A 252 -11.47 18.46 11.00
N ALA A 253 -11.22 17.90 9.82
CA ALA A 253 -10.22 18.35 8.85
C ALA A 253 -10.79 19.24 7.73
N GLY A 254 -12.07 19.62 7.81
CA GLY A 254 -12.73 20.39 6.75
C GLY A 254 -13.08 19.57 5.50
N THR A 255 -13.04 18.24 5.60
CA THR A 255 -13.49 17.32 4.54
C THR A 255 -14.91 16.82 4.80
N PRO A 256 -15.78 16.74 3.79
CA PRO A 256 -17.15 16.27 3.98
C PRO A 256 -17.19 14.79 4.35
N VAL A 257 -17.89 14.48 5.44
CA VAL A 257 -18.15 13.11 5.91
C VAL A 257 -19.53 12.69 5.42
N THR A 258 -19.56 11.74 4.49
CA THR A 258 -20.78 11.21 3.86
C THR A 258 -20.61 9.72 3.60
N PHE A 259 -21.73 9.00 3.39
CA PHE A 259 -21.72 7.56 3.10
C PHE A 259 -22.40 7.26 1.77
N ASN A 260 -21.85 6.29 1.04
CA ASN A 260 -22.45 5.75 -0.18
C ASN A 260 -23.58 4.74 0.15
N LYS A 261 -24.15 4.10 -0.88
CA LYS A 261 -25.24 3.11 -0.73
C LYS A 261 -24.86 1.89 0.13
N ASN A 262 -23.58 1.54 0.19
CA ASN A 262 -23.07 0.43 0.99
C ASN A 262 -22.75 0.86 2.44
N GLY A 263 -22.67 2.17 2.70
CA GLY A 263 -22.27 2.73 3.99
C GLY A 263 -20.78 3.10 4.06
N ASP A 264 -20.07 3.14 2.93
CA ASP A 264 -18.65 3.50 2.88
C ASP A 264 -18.47 4.99 2.58
N ALA A 265 -17.45 5.59 3.19
CA ALA A 265 -17.02 6.94 2.85
C ALA A 265 -16.22 6.94 1.53
N PRO A 266 -16.23 8.03 0.74
CA PRO A 266 -15.41 8.15 -0.46
C PRO A 266 -13.93 7.95 -0.17
N GLY A 267 -13.28 7.05 -0.90
CA GLY A 267 -11.86 6.74 -0.73
C GLY A 267 -10.97 7.85 -1.29
N ARG A 268 -10.03 8.35 -0.48
CA ARG A 268 -9.02 9.32 -0.89
C ARG A 268 -7.69 8.88 -0.30
N TYR A 269 -6.64 8.83 -1.11
CA TYR A 269 -5.34 8.34 -0.68
C TYR A 269 -4.24 9.29 -1.13
N ASP A 270 -3.28 9.51 -0.26
CA ASP A 270 -1.96 10.03 -0.61
C ASP A 270 -1.04 8.84 -0.91
N ILE A 271 -0.14 9.02 -1.87
CA ILE A 271 0.79 7.99 -2.34
C ILE A 271 2.20 8.47 -2.03
N PHE A 272 2.91 7.68 -1.25
CA PHE A 272 4.27 7.98 -0.81
C PHE A 272 5.27 7.04 -1.47
N GLN A 273 6.50 7.50 -1.61
CA GLN A 273 7.65 6.65 -1.91
C GLN A 273 8.76 6.88 -0.89
N TYR A 274 9.37 5.81 -0.41
CA TYR A 274 10.51 5.90 0.50
C TYR A 274 11.81 6.14 -0.26
N GLN A 275 12.48 7.27 -0.01
CA GLN A 275 13.68 7.73 -0.74
C GLN A 275 14.81 8.05 0.24
N ILE A 276 16.01 7.51 0.00
CA ILE A 276 17.17 7.73 0.88
C ILE A 276 18.42 8.21 0.12
N THR A 277 18.68 7.69 -1.07
CA THR A 277 19.85 8.07 -1.87
C THR A 277 19.63 9.42 -2.55
N ASN A 278 20.67 10.23 -2.73
CA ASN A 278 20.62 11.50 -3.52
C ASN A 278 19.49 12.48 -3.15
N THR A 279 18.99 12.45 -1.90
CA THR A 279 17.98 13.37 -1.38
C THR A 279 18.52 14.16 -0.19
N THR A 280 18.11 15.42 -0.07
CA THR A 280 18.45 16.27 1.08
C THR A 280 17.74 15.83 2.34
N ASN A 281 16.54 15.26 2.22
CA ASN A 281 15.72 14.79 3.33
C ASN A 281 15.31 13.32 3.07
N PRO A 282 16.06 12.34 3.59
CA PRO A 282 15.69 10.93 3.52
C PRO A 282 14.36 10.66 4.22
N GLY A 283 13.52 9.81 3.65
CA GLY A 283 12.24 9.43 4.22
C GLY A 283 11.13 9.24 3.18
N TYR A 284 9.89 9.27 3.64
CA TYR A 284 8.73 9.22 2.74
C TYR A 284 8.54 10.56 2.03
N ARG A 285 8.45 10.50 0.71
CA ARG A 285 8.10 11.62 -0.15
C ARG A 285 6.73 11.41 -0.75
N LEU A 286 5.88 12.43 -0.71
CA LEU A 286 4.59 12.42 -1.41
C LEU A 286 4.86 12.46 -2.91
N ILE A 287 4.45 11.41 -3.64
CA ILE A 287 4.64 11.29 -5.09
C ILE A 287 3.32 11.31 -5.86
N GLY A 288 2.17 11.39 -5.17
CA GLY A 288 0.89 11.42 -5.84
C GLY A 288 -0.30 11.28 -4.93
N GLN A 289 -1.49 11.25 -5.54
CA GLN A 289 -2.77 11.12 -4.86
C GLN A 289 -3.71 10.25 -5.70
N TRP A 290 -4.68 9.64 -5.03
CA TRP A 290 -5.77 8.90 -5.67
C TRP A 290 -7.10 9.40 -5.11
N THR A 291 -7.93 9.95 -6.00
CA THR A 291 -9.30 10.40 -5.69
C THR A 291 -10.18 10.06 -6.89
N ASP A 292 -10.69 8.83 -6.91
CA ASP A 292 -11.36 8.18 -8.05
C ASP A 292 -10.46 7.98 -9.28
N GLU A 293 -9.49 8.86 -9.51
CA GLU A 293 -8.44 8.79 -10.52
C GLU A 293 -7.05 8.90 -9.89
N LEU A 294 -6.07 8.25 -10.52
CA LEU A 294 -4.68 8.25 -10.07
C LEU A 294 -3.91 9.44 -10.65
N GLN A 295 -3.22 10.18 -9.79
CA GLN A 295 -2.27 11.21 -10.16
C GLN A 295 -0.91 10.87 -9.54
N LEU A 296 0.09 10.57 -10.37
CA LEU A 296 1.47 10.29 -9.94
C LEU A 296 2.44 11.27 -10.59
N ASN A 297 3.38 11.77 -9.80
CA ASN A 297 4.53 12.52 -10.27
C ASN A 297 5.70 11.56 -10.48
N ILE A 298 5.82 11.03 -11.70
CA ILE A 298 6.85 10.05 -12.06
C ILE A 298 8.26 10.66 -11.98
N ASP A 299 8.41 11.95 -12.28
CA ASP A 299 9.70 12.64 -12.29
C ASP A 299 10.32 12.78 -10.88
N ASP A 300 9.46 12.75 -9.87
CA ASP A 300 9.84 12.77 -8.45
C ASP A 300 10.17 11.39 -7.89
N MET A 301 9.94 10.32 -8.65
CA MET A 301 10.18 8.95 -8.20
C MET A 301 11.65 8.56 -8.28
N GLN A 302 12.07 7.73 -7.34
CA GLN A 302 13.43 7.24 -7.21
C GLN A 302 13.45 5.83 -6.64
N TRP A 303 14.30 4.99 -7.21
CA TRP A 303 14.47 3.58 -6.87
C TRP A 303 15.87 3.34 -6.28
N GLY A 304 16.16 2.08 -5.93
CA GLY A 304 17.42 1.67 -5.31
C GLY A 304 18.66 2.29 -5.97
N LYS A 305 19.60 2.79 -5.16
CA LYS A 305 20.85 3.46 -5.60
C LYS A 305 20.61 4.75 -6.41
N GLY A 306 19.42 5.32 -6.31
CA GLY A 306 19.03 6.57 -6.96
C GLY A 306 18.74 6.49 -8.46
N VAL A 307 18.39 5.29 -8.95
CA VAL A 307 17.87 5.11 -10.31
C VAL A 307 16.52 5.83 -10.44
N ARG A 308 16.33 6.59 -11.53
CA ARG A 308 15.05 7.26 -11.84
C ARG A 308 14.19 6.52 -12.85
N GLU A 309 14.81 5.68 -13.68
CA GLU A 309 14.08 4.81 -14.60
C GLU A 309 13.28 3.77 -13.81
N ILE A 310 12.01 3.58 -14.20
CA ILE A 310 11.11 2.63 -13.53
C ILE A 310 11.64 1.21 -13.76
N PRO A 311 12.02 0.45 -12.71
CA PRO A 311 12.48 -0.91 -12.86
C PRO A 311 11.35 -1.79 -13.39
N SER A 312 11.64 -2.65 -14.35
CA SER A 312 10.63 -3.51 -14.97
C SER A 312 10.15 -4.61 -14.03
N SER A 313 8.84 -4.85 -13.98
CA SER A 313 8.22 -6.07 -13.44
C SER A 313 7.26 -6.65 -14.49
N VAL A 314 7.82 -7.44 -15.40
CA VAL A 314 7.11 -8.02 -16.54
C VAL A 314 7.46 -9.48 -16.72
N CYS A 315 6.50 -10.32 -17.11
CA CYS A 315 6.72 -11.76 -17.19
C CYS A 315 7.79 -12.12 -18.23
N THR A 316 7.70 -11.48 -19.39
CA THR A 316 8.66 -11.62 -20.49
C THR A 316 9.01 -10.22 -21.00
N LEU A 317 10.29 -10.00 -21.27
CA LEU A 317 10.72 -8.76 -21.90
C LEU A 317 10.08 -8.60 -23.29
N PRO A 318 9.91 -7.35 -23.77
CA PRO A 318 9.50 -7.11 -25.16
C PRO A 318 10.42 -7.86 -26.14
N CYS A 319 9.81 -8.49 -27.14
CA CYS A 319 10.55 -9.22 -28.17
C CYS A 319 11.41 -8.27 -29.00
N LYS A 320 12.53 -8.77 -29.50
CA LYS A 320 13.41 -7.98 -30.35
C LYS A 320 12.79 -7.77 -31.73
N THR A 321 13.28 -6.75 -32.41
CA THR A 321 12.94 -6.48 -33.81
C THR A 321 13.20 -7.72 -34.67
N GLY A 322 12.20 -8.16 -35.45
CA GLY A 322 12.26 -9.38 -36.26
C GLY A 322 11.77 -10.64 -35.54
N GLU A 323 11.26 -10.52 -34.30
CA GLU A 323 10.61 -11.59 -33.55
C GLU A 323 9.13 -11.26 -33.32
N ARG A 324 8.29 -12.29 -33.29
CA ARG A 324 6.88 -12.17 -32.90
C ARG A 324 6.63 -12.72 -31.50
N LYS A 325 5.65 -12.15 -30.81
CA LYS A 325 5.11 -12.61 -29.53
C LYS A 325 4.20 -13.80 -29.77
N LYS A 326 4.49 -14.91 -29.10
CA LYS A 326 3.60 -16.07 -29.01
C LYS A 326 3.15 -16.23 -27.56
N THR A 327 1.90 -15.87 -27.29
CA THR A 327 1.30 -15.98 -25.95
C THR A 327 1.25 -17.44 -25.48
N GLN A 328 1.63 -17.68 -24.23
CA GLN A 328 1.50 -19.00 -23.63
C GLN A 328 0.04 -19.29 -23.26
N LYS A 329 -0.40 -20.54 -23.45
CA LYS A 329 -1.76 -20.95 -23.07
C LYS A 329 -1.92 -20.85 -21.55
N GLY A 330 -2.90 -20.07 -21.11
CA GLY A 330 -3.28 -19.97 -19.69
C GLY A 330 -2.69 -18.78 -18.93
N ILE A 331 -1.66 -18.09 -19.45
CA ILE A 331 -1.08 -16.90 -18.81
C ILE A 331 -0.95 -15.77 -19.84
N PRO A 332 -1.92 -14.85 -19.93
CA PRO A 332 -1.97 -13.86 -21.01
C PRO A 332 -0.81 -12.85 -21.00
N CYS A 333 -0.18 -12.59 -19.85
CA CYS A 333 0.93 -11.65 -19.73
C CYS A 333 2.30 -12.24 -20.06
N CYS A 334 2.37 -13.56 -20.29
CA CYS A 334 3.61 -14.26 -20.60
C CYS A 334 3.60 -14.72 -22.06
N TRP A 335 4.66 -14.39 -22.77
CA TRP A 335 4.84 -14.80 -24.17
C TRP A 335 6.23 -15.37 -24.39
N THR A 336 6.42 -16.03 -25.52
CA THR A 336 7.73 -16.43 -26.01
C THR A 336 8.00 -15.68 -27.30
N CYS A 337 9.22 -15.17 -27.43
CA CYS A 337 9.65 -14.49 -28.64
C CYS A 337 10.15 -15.54 -29.64
N GLU A 338 9.47 -15.62 -30.78
CA GLU A 338 9.86 -16.49 -31.88
C GLU A 338 10.38 -15.64 -33.04
N PRO A 339 11.59 -15.89 -33.57
CA PRO A 339 12.09 -15.16 -34.71
C PRO A 339 11.23 -15.43 -35.95
N CYS A 340 10.97 -14.39 -36.74
CA CYS A 340 10.45 -14.57 -38.09
C CYS A 340 11.56 -15.19 -38.94
N ASP A 341 11.33 -16.39 -39.49
CA ASP A 341 12.37 -17.14 -40.20
C ASP A 341 12.12 -17.19 -41.73
N GLY A 342 13.15 -17.56 -42.49
CA GLY A 342 13.10 -17.68 -43.94
C GLY A 342 12.72 -16.37 -44.61
N TYR A 343 11.67 -16.40 -45.43
CA TYR A 343 11.13 -15.25 -46.16
C TYR A 343 10.05 -14.48 -45.38
N GLN A 344 10.00 -14.63 -44.07
CA GLN A 344 9.04 -13.90 -43.23
C GLN A 344 9.64 -12.63 -42.64
N PHE A 345 8.80 -11.60 -42.52
CA PHE A 345 9.09 -10.37 -41.80
C PHE A 345 8.00 -10.15 -40.74
N GLN A 346 8.36 -9.46 -39.66
CA GLN A 346 7.47 -9.04 -38.59
C GLN A 346 6.55 -7.94 -39.12
N SER A 347 5.28 -8.27 -39.38
CA SER A 347 4.27 -7.29 -39.81
C SER A 347 3.68 -6.52 -38.64
N ASP A 348 3.51 -7.21 -37.52
CA ASP A 348 3.03 -6.68 -36.25
C ASP A 348 3.71 -7.44 -35.09
N GLU A 349 3.39 -7.07 -33.84
CA GLU A 349 4.02 -7.69 -32.67
C GLU A 349 3.71 -9.18 -32.49
N MET A 350 2.64 -9.71 -33.10
CA MET A 350 2.12 -11.07 -32.88
C MET A 350 2.31 -11.98 -34.11
N THR A 351 2.58 -11.40 -35.27
CA THR A 351 2.47 -12.07 -36.57
C THR A 351 3.72 -11.85 -37.42
N CYS A 352 4.27 -12.96 -37.91
CA CYS A 352 5.23 -12.96 -39.00
C CYS A 352 4.46 -13.22 -40.30
N GLN A 353 4.64 -12.35 -41.29
CA GLN A 353 4.04 -12.49 -42.62
C GLN A 353 5.09 -12.86 -43.65
N HIS A 354 4.70 -13.65 -44.64
CA HIS A 354 5.56 -13.96 -45.77
C HIS A 354 5.74 -12.73 -46.67
N CYS A 355 6.97 -12.53 -47.15
CA CYS A 355 7.25 -11.56 -48.19
C CYS A 355 6.49 -11.93 -49.47
N PRO A 356 6.01 -10.93 -50.24
CA PRO A 356 5.51 -11.16 -51.60
C PRO A 356 6.56 -11.83 -52.49
N TYR A 357 6.10 -12.46 -53.58
CA TYR A 357 7.01 -12.97 -54.62
C TYR A 357 7.99 -11.86 -55.06
N ASP A 358 9.26 -12.27 -55.25
CA ASP A 358 10.38 -11.41 -55.70
C ASP A 358 10.94 -10.46 -54.64
N LYS A 359 10.55 -10.60 -53.37
CA LYS A 359 11.03 -9.78 -52.25
C LYS A 359 11.67 -10.61 -51.14
N ARG A 360 12.53 -9.99 -50.33
CA ARG A 360 13.12 -10.58 -49.12
C ARG A 360 13.04 -9.65 -47.91
N PRO A 361 13.05 -10.19 -46.68
CA PRO A 361 13.10 -9.37 -45.47
C PRO A 361 14.35 -8.49 -45.46
N ASN A 362 14.24 -7.29 -44.90
CA ASN A 362 15.40 -6.48 -44.53
C ASN A 362 16.19 -7.14 -43.38
N GLU A 363 17.39 -6.62 -43.06
CA GLU A 363 18.24 -7.19 -42.00
C GLU A 363 17.53 -7.27 -40.63
N ASN A 364 16.71 -6.27 -40.32
CA ASN A 364 15.93 -6.21 -39.08
C ASN A 364 14.61 -7.01 -39.16
N ARG A 365 14.33 -7.65 -40.29
CA ARG A 365 13.10 -8.41 -40.60
C ARG A 365 11.80 -7.70 -40.22
N THR A 366 11.74 -6.37 -40.34
CA THR A 366 10.52 -5.55 -40.10
C THR A 366 9.84 -5.11 -41.39
N LEU A 367 10.57 -5.14 -42.49
CA LEU A 367 10.10 -4.73 -43.80
C LEU A 367 10.69 -5.68 -44.83
N TYR A 368 10.22 -5.58 -46.07
CA TYR A 368 10.77 -6.33 -47.19
C TYR A 368 11.37 -5.40 -48.25
N LYS A 369 12.41 -5.87 -48.94
CA LYS A 369 13.07 -5.22 -50.07
C LYS A 369 12.89 -6.04 -51.35
N ILE A 370 12.90 -5.39 -52.50
CA ILE A 370 12.82 -6.06 -53.81
C ILE A 370 14.17 -6.72 -54.12
N CYS A 371 14.15 -7.99 -54.51
CA CYS A 371 15.34 -8.67 -54.99
C CYS A 371 15.54 -8.32 -56.48
N ALA A 372 16.62 -7.61 -56.82
CA ALA A 372 16.94 -7.34 -58.22
C ALA A 372 17.27 -8.67 -58.96
N GLN A 373 16.54 -8.94 -60.05
CA GLN A 373 16.54 -10.19 -60.82
C GLN A 373 17.90 -10.66 -61.42
N LYS A 374 19.02 -9.97 -61.19
CA LYS A 374 20.30 -10.29 -61.83
C LYS A 374 21.53 -10.35 -60.92
N SER A 375 21.37 -10.31 -59.61
CA SER A 375 22.51 -10.51 -58.71
C SER A 375 22.01 -11.16 -57.43
N ILE A 376 22.74 -12.16 -56.93
CA ILE A 376 22.52 -12.84 -55.64
C ILE A 376 22.86 -11.88 -54.47
N VAL A 377 22.66 -10.56 -54.64
CA VAL A 377 22.99 -9.51 -53.69
C VAL A 377 21.78 -8.58 -53.59
N CYS A 378 21.16 -8.54 -52.41
CA CYS A 378 20.09 -7.61 -52.08
C CYS A 378 20.73 -6.29 -51.61
N PHE A 379 20.32 -5.15 -52.16
CA PHE A 379 20.74 -3.81 -51.73
C PHE A 379 19.72 -3.20 -50.76
#